data_AF-A0AAD4MCB1-F1
#
_entry.id   AF-A0AAD4MCB1-F1
#
_cell.length_a   1.000
_cell.length_b   1.000
_cell.length_c   1.000
_cell.angle_alpha   90.00
_cell.angle_beta   90.00
_cell.angle_gamma   90.00
#
_symmetry.space_group_name_H-M   'P 1'
#
loop_
_entity.id
_entity.type
_entity.pdbx_description
1 polymer ?
#
loop_
_entity_poly.entity_id
_entity_poly.type
_entity_poly.pdbx_seq_one_letter_code
_entity_poly.pdbx_strand_id
1 'polypeptide(L)'
;MIGIIIAGTLFFATVTLGCVFFRNSDNSSTGDYERSSRVNPAIQNSFYPSPQLRPPVVSDNLLNIVSKIFVISLPRRIDRRIQMDLLKDTLRLDWTYRNACEANAPIVTTILHQNQGEVIVSVFDWPRDLDNMIYSQAMLQPFGADLWTLPSSHGLPDLAAHAELAPATLDLPPLACATGNDISAPFSPDLPLHRHLTAAKVACWYSHSQIIREIANSKHEAVLVLEDDVDMERDIGRRLQALWSALPSDWDIVYLGHCWSSESRFTPLRSVILHLPGGHTAQSVLHPANAPKCTHAYVLSRIGARRIVAHLSHPPFAYSRAIDQALAWLVQSGRLRAFSIVPPVVVQRKIDSSDVMPGLGSAWRNKLYDGVFGGFDFDKKPKPKRTS
;
A
#
# COMPACT_ATOMS: atom_id res chain seq x y z
N MET A 1 -35.24 -26.05 -48.26
CA MET A 1 -36.16 -26.98 -47.57
C MET A 1 -35.30 -28.01 -46.88
N ILE A 2 -35.23 -28.22 -45.56
CA ILE A 2 -36.03 -27.80 -44.39
C ILE A 2 -35.02 -27.62 -43.25
N GLY A 3 -35.18 -26.56 -42.45
CA GLY A 3 -34.37 -26.30 -41.26
C GLY A 3 -34.91 -27.01 -40.02
N ILE A 4 -34.04 -27.23 -39.04
CA ILE A 4 -34.44 -27.58 -37.67
C ILE A 4 -33.86 -26.53 -36.74
N ILE A 5 -34.79 -25.84 -36.09
CA ILE A 5 -34.62 -24.83 -35.03
C ILE A 5 -34.58 -25.61 -33.71
N ILE A 6 -33.59 -25.34 -32.86
CA ILE A 6 -33.67 -25.72 -31.43
C ILE A 6 -33.65 -24.42 -30.62
N ALA A 7 -34.80 -24.16 -30.01
CA ALA A 7 -35.10 -23.01 -29.18
C ALA A 7 -34.46 -23.13 -27.80
N GLY A 8 -34.02 -21.98 -27.27
CA GLY A 8 -33.46 -21.83 -25.94
C GLY A 8 -34.51 -21.90 -24.83
N THR A 9 -34.03 -22.12 -23.60
CA THR A 9 -34.81 -21.92 -22.38
C THR A 9 -34.02 -20.98 -21.47
N LEU A 10 -34.49 -19.74 -21.37
CA LEU A 10 -34.07 -18.75 -20.38
C LEU A 10 -34.70 -19.11 -19.04
N PHE A 11 -33.87 -19.27 -18.00
CA PHE A 11 -34.33 -19.32 -16.62
C PHE A 11 -34.52 -17.88 -16.09
N PHE A 12 -35.77 -17.48 -15.87
CA PHE A 12 -36.12 -16.30 -15.08
C PHE A 12 -36.28 -16.74 -13.61
N ALA A 13 -35.37 -16.30 -12.73
CA ALA A 13 -35.58 -16.39 -11.29
C ALA A 13 -36.24 -15.10 -10.79
N THR A 14 -37.49 -15.23 -10.35
CA THR A 14 -38.31 -14.16 -9.77
C THR A 14 -37.89 -13.93 -8.31
N VAL A 15 -37.45 -12.72 -7.99
CA VAL A 15 -37.16 -12.28 -6.62
C VAL A 15 -38.48 -11.92 -5.94
N THR A 16 -38.83 -12.63 -4.86
CA THR A 16 -39.96 -12.27 -3.99
C THR A 16 -39.47 -11.33 -2.89
N LEU A 17 -39.95 -10.07 -2.92
CA LEU A 17 -39.80 -9.12 -1.82
C LEU A 17 -40.76 -9.51 -0.68
N GLY A 18 -40.22 -9.92 0.46
CA GLY A 18 -40.96 -10.05 1.71
C GLY A 18 -40.95 -8.74 2.50
N CYS A 19 -42.08 -8.03 2.51
CA CYS A 19 -42.37 -6.98 3.47
C CYS A 19 -42.53 -7.58 4.87
N VAL A 20 -41.84 -7.03 5.87
CA VAL A 20 -42.17 -7.23 7.29
C VAL A 20 -42.31 -5.85 7.92
N PHE A 21 -43.52 -5.54 8.39
CA PHE A 21 -43.84 -4.36 9.19
C PHE A 21 -44.36 -4.77 10.57
N PHE A 22 -43.89 -4.02 11.56
CA PHE A 22 -44.41 -3.73 12.89
C PHE A 22 -44.70 -4.85 13.90
N ARG A 23 -44.03 -4.74 15.06
CA ARG A 23 -44.74 -4.74 16.34
C ARG A 23 -44.09 -3.76 17.33
N ASN A 24 -44.89 -2.79 17.75
CA ASN A 24 -44.68 -1.91 18.90
C ASN A 24 -44.72 -2.71 20.20
N SER A 25 -43.91 -2.30 21.17
CA SER A 25 -44.23 -2.43 22.58
C SER A 25 -43.49 -1.36 23.37
N ASP A 26 -44.27 -0.38 23.83
CA ASP A 26 -43.92 0.60 24.85
C ASP A 26 -43.47 -0.10 26.14
N ASN A 27 -42.46 0.47 26.82
CA ASN A 27 -42.53 0.55 28.27
C ASN A 27 -41.72 1.74 28.79
N SER A 28 -42.46 2.59 29.50
CA SER A 28 -42.03 3.73 30.29
C SER A 28 -41.28 3.32 31.56
N SER A 29 -40.23 4.04 31.93
CA SER A 29 -39.99 4.39 33.33
C SER A 29 -39.08 5.61 33.46
N THR A 30 -39.69 6.66 33.96
CA THR A 30 -39.16 7.92 34.48
C THR A 30 -38.13 7.74 35.61
N GLY A 31 -37.24 8.71 35.76
CA GLY A 31 -36.33 8.81 36.90
C GLY A 31 -35.51 10.10 36.89
N ASP A 32 -36.19 11.21 37.17
CA ASP A 32 -35.61 12.53 37.45
C ASP A 32 -34.70 12.52 38.68
N TYR A 33 -33.58 13.24 38.62
CA TYR A 33 -32.90 13.75 39.82
C TYR A 33 -32.23 15.11 39.51
N GLU A 34 -33.02 16.18 39.63
CA GLU A 34 -32.53 17.54 39.87
C GLU A 34 -32.77 17.92 41.34
N ARG A 35 -31.71 18.33 42.06
CA ARG A 35 -31.77 19.26 43.20
C ARG A 35 -30.35 19.80 43.46
N SER A 36 -30.03 21.00 43.00
CA SER A 36 -30.21 22.30 43.68
C SER A 36 -29.39 22.47 44.97
N SER A 37 -28.39 23.36 44.89
CA SER A 37 -27.98 24.23 46.00
C SER A 37 -27.40 25.53 45.44
N ARG A 38 -28.20 26.60 45.53
CA ARG A 38 -27.78 28.01 45.39
C ARG A 38 -27.33 28.54 46.75
N VAL A 39 -26.19 29.22 46.84
CA VAL A 39 -25.96 30.33 47.80
C VAL A 39 -25.03 31.40 47.19
N ASN A 40 -25.63 32.57 46.99
CA ASN A 40 -25.21 33.99 46.96
C ASN A 40 -23.91 34.57 46.35
N PRO A 41 -23.99 35.83 45.85
CA PRO A 41 -22.99 36.49 44.99
C PRO A 41 -22.12 37.51 45.74
N ALA A 42 -21.17 38.09 44.99
CA ALA A 42 -20.36 39.29 45.26
C ALA A 42 -18.95 39.05 45.86
N ILE A 43 -17.98 38.79 44.96
CA ILE A 43 -16.67 39.46 45.01
C ILE A 43 -16.27 39.79 43.56
N GLN A 44 -16.35 41.08 43.19
CA GLN A 44 -15.57 41.64 42.09
C GLN A 44 -14.11 41.70 42.53
N ASN A 45 -13.17 41.16 41.75
CA ASN A 45 -11.96 41.89 41.34
C ASN A 45 -11.01 41.11 40.42
N SER A 46 -10.42 41.90 39.51
CA SER A 46 -9.21 41.70 38.70
C SER A 46 -9.16 40.54 37.70
N PHE A 47 -9.42 40.91 36.45
CA PHE A 47 -8.87 40.29 35.25
C PHE A 47 -7.35 40.09 35.37
N TYR A 48 -6.92 38.83 35.44
CA TYR A 48 -5.63 38.38 34.95
C TYR A 48 -5.90 37.26 33.95
N PRO A 49 -5.40 37.34 32.70
CA PRO A 49 -5.52 36.21 31.80
C PRO A 49 -4.68 35.07 32.38
N SER A 50 -5.37 34.01 32.82
CA SER A 50 -4.74 32.75 33.17
C SER A 50 -3.94 32.26 31.95
N PRO A 51 -2.71 31.76 32.13
CA PRO A 51 -2.00 31.12 31.03
C PRO A 51 -2.91 29.99 30.54
N GLN A 52 -3.33 30.06 29.28
CA GLN A 52 -4.01 28.94 28.66
C GLN A 52 -3.07 27.74 28.79
N LEU A 53 -3.40 26.81 29.69
CA LEU A 53 -2.79 25.50 29.68
C LEU A 53 -3.05 24.96 28.28
N ARG A 54 -1.99 24.94 27.47
CA ARG A 54 -2.01 24.25 26.19
C ARG A 54 -2.57 22.85 26.50
N PRO A 55 -3.54 22.34 25.72
CA PRO A 55 -3.94 20.96 25.86
C PRO A 55 -2.67 20.09 25.81
N PRO A 56 -2.60 19.01 26.61
CA PRO A 56 -1.40 18.18 26.66
C PRO A 56 -1.02 17.82 25.22
N VAL A 57 0.24 18.04 24.87
CA VAL A 57 0.82 17.54 23.62
C VAL A 57 0.69 16.03 23.70
N VAL A 58 -0.41 15.49 23.17
CA VAL A 58 -0.56 14.06 22.93
C VAL A 58 0.65 13.71 22.08
N SER A 59 1.53 12.85 22.59
CA SER A 59 2.74 12.48 21.87
C SER A 59 2.33 12.04 20.47
N ASP A 60 2.80 12.73 19.43
CA ASP A 60 2.61 12.41 18.01
C ASP A 60 3.41 11.15 17.63
N ASN A 61 3.39 10.16 18.51
CA ASN A 61 4.30 9.03 18.51
C ASN A 61 3.71 7.96 17.61
N LEU A 62 4.01 8.06 16.33
CA LEU A 62 3.79 7.02 15.33
C LEU A 62 4.26 5.63 15.83
N LEU A 63 5.23 5.61 16.75
CA LEU A 63 5.75 4.44 17.45
C LEU A 63 4.69 3.62 18.22
N ASN A 64 3.55 4.20 18.59
CA ASN A 64 2.46 3.44 19.22
C ASN A 64 1.74 2.50 18.25
N ILE A 65 1.98 2.67 16.94
CA ILE A 65 1.33 1.92 15.87
C ILE A 65 2.33 1.08 15.11
N VAL A 66 3.46 1.68 14.70
CA VAL A 66 4.52 1.00 13.96
C VAL A 66 5.76 0.87 14.82
N SER A 67 6.32 -0.32 14.88
CA SER A 67 7.51 -0.60 15.68
C SER A 67 8.82 -0.40 14.91
N LYS A 68 8.73 -0.25 13.57
CA LYS A 68 9.87 0.00 12.69
C LYS A 68 9.42 0.76 11.45
N ILE A 69 10.32 1.58 10.92
CA ILE A 69 10.14 2.27 9.65
C ILE A 69 11.35 1.96 8.76
N PHE A 70 11.09 1.57 7.51
CA PHE A 70 12.09 1.41 6.46
C PHE A 70 11.87 2.41 5.34
N VAL A 71 12.96 2.96 4.81
CA VAL A 71 12.95 3.76 3.57
C VAL A 71 13.75 3.03 2.50
N ILE A 72 13.10 2.73 1.39
CA ILE A 72 13.71 2.14 0.19
C ILE A 72 14.30 3.27 -0.64
N SER A 73 15.62 3.25 -0.83
CA SER A 73 16.30 4.28 -1.61
C SER A 73 17.52 3.71 -2.32
N LEU A 74 17.72 4.09 -3.58
CA LEU A 74 18.97 3.78 -4.27
C LEU A 74 20.15 4.47 -3.55
N PRO A 75 21.29 3.79 -3.34
CA PRO A 75 22.44 4.40 -2.67
C PRO A 75 22.92 5.70 -3.32
N ARG A 76 22.79 5.81 -4.66
CA ARG A 76 23.20 7.00 -5.42
C ARG A 76 22.24 8.20 -5.28
N ARG A 77 21.01 8.01 -4.80
CA ARG A 77 19.99 9.08 -4.68
C ARG A 77 20.18 9.87 -3.38
N ILE A 78 21.38 10.44 -3.21
CA ILE A 78 21.74 11.25 -2.03
C ILE A 78 20.84 12.48 -1.93
N ASP A 79 20.44 13.04 -3.07
CA ASP A 79 19.46 14.13 -3.20
C ASP A 79 18.15 13.80 -2.48
N ARG A 80 17.60 12.60 -2.71
CA ARG A 80 16.34 12.15 -2.10
C ARG A 80 16.52 11.78 -0.64
N ARG A 81 17.64 11.15 -0.27
CA ARG A 81 17.96 10.84 1.13
C ARG A 81 18.07 12.10 2.00
N ILE A 82 18.66 13.19 1.49
CA ILE A 82 18.69 14.48 2.20
C ILE A 82 17.26 15.01 2.45
N GLN A 83 16.38 14.91 1.45
CA GLN A 83 14.98 15.32 1.59
C GLN A 83 14.24 14.43 2.61
N MET A 84 14.47 13.12 2.56
CA MET A 84 13.92 12.20 3.52
C MET A 84 14.45 12.54 4.94
N ASP A 85 15.74 12.79 5.14
CA ASP A 85 16.28 13.16 6.46
C ASP A 85 15.65 14.47 7.01
N LEU A 86 15.35 15.44 6.14
CA LEU A 86 14.57 16.62 6.55
C LEU A 86 13.14 16.26 7.00
N LEU A 87 12.50 15.31 6.31
CA LEU A 87 11.17 14.79 6.68
C LEU A 87 11.24 14.02 8.03
N LYS A 88 12.31 13.23 8.23
CA LYS A 88 12.61 12.50 9.46
C LYS A 88 12.66 13.45 10.66
N ASP A 89 13.47 14.51 10.54
CA ASP A 89 13.67 15.49 11.60
C ASP A 89 12.41 16.30 11.87
N THR A 90 11.70 16.71 10.81
CA THR A 90 10.47 17.52 10.94
C THR A 90 9.36 16.75 11.67
N LEU A 91 9.19 15.47 11.34
CA LEU A 91 8.16 14.62 11.94
C LEU A 91 8.63 13.91 13.20
N ARG A 92 9.90 14.08 13.59
CA ARG A 92 10.55 13.40 14.73
C ARG A 92 10.40 11.88 14.64
N LEU A 93 10.56 11.35 13.44
CA LEU A 93 10.52 9.92 13.17
C LEU A 93 11.93 9.35 13.15
N ASP A 94 12.04 8.03 13.29
CA ASP A 94 13.27 7.32 13.02
C ASP A 94 13.03 6.16 12.06
N TRP A 95 13.92 6.02 11.09
CA TRP A 95 13.85 4.96 10.09
C TRP A 95 15.22 4.47 9.69
N THR A 96 15.23 3.28 9.10
CA THR A 96 16.42 2.66 8.55
C THR A 96 16.34 2.64 7.04
N TYR A 97 17.36 3.19 6.38
CA TYR A 97 17.48 3.06 4.94
C TYR A 97 17.79 1.61 4.54
N ARG A 98 17.14 1.15 3.50
CA ARG A 98 17.42 -0.10 2.80
C ARG A 98 17.80 0.24 1.38
N ASN A 99 18.98 -0.24 0.99
CA ASN A 99 19.53 0.04 -0.33
C ASN A 99 18.69 -0.68 -1.37
N ALA A 100 18.06 0.09 -2.24
CA ALA A 100 17.38 -0.45 -3.40
C ALA A 100 18.39 -1.03 -4.41
N CYS A 101 17.92 -1.96 -5.21
CA CYS A 101 18.66 -2.57 -6.31
C CYS A 101 18.62 -1.66 -7.54
N GLU A 102 19.77 -1.44 -8.17
CA GLU A 102 19.85 -0.71 -9.43
C GLU A 102 19.28 -1.55 -10.58
N ALA A 103 18.69 -0.89 -11.57
CA ALA A 103 18.11 -1.54 -12.75
C ALA A 103 19.13 -2.36 -13.56
N ASN A 104 20.41 -1.98 -13.53
CA ASN A 104 21.50 -2.64 -14.23
C ASN A 104 22.27 -3.66 -13.36
N ALA A 105 21.79 -3.97 -12.15
CA ALA A 105 22.46 -4.93 -11.29
C ALA A 105 22.40 -6.35 -11.91
N PRO A 106 23.47 -7.16 -11.82
CA PRO A 106 23.50 -8.50 -12.42
C PRO A 106 22.32 -9.40 -12.01
N ILE A 107 21.84 -9.25 -10.77
CA ILE A 107 20.70 -9.99 -10.26
C ILE A 107 19.41 -9.74 -11.06
N VAL A 108 19.22 -8.52 -11.55
CA VAL A 108 18.06 -8.12 -12.37
C VAL A 108 18.10 -8.84 -13.72
N THR A 109 19.28 -8.92 -14.33
CA THR A 109 19.53 -9.69 -15.56
C THR A 109 19.23 -11.18 -15.34
N THR A 110 19.72 -11.77 -14.25
CA THR A 110 19.43 -13.17 -13.88
C THR A 110 17.92 -13.42 -13.76
N ILE A 111 17.20 -12.55 -13.06
CA ILE A 111 15.75 -12.65 -12.89
C ILE A 111 15.03 -12.55 -14.24
N LEU A 112 15.41 -11.60 -15.10
CA LEU A 112 14.79 -11.44 -16.41
C LEU A 112 14.98 -12.69 -17.28
N HIS A 113 16.18 -13.28 -17.30
CA HIS A 113 16.43 -14.53 -18.02
C HIS A 113 15.58 -15.69 -17.50
N GLN A 114 15.45 -15.85 -16.18
CA GLN A 114 14.60 -16.90 -15.61
C GLN A 114 13.11 -16.75 -16.02
N ASN A 115 12.65 -15.52 -16.25
CA ASN A 115 11.29 -15.24 -16.68
C ASN A 115 11.08 -15.25 -18.21
N GLN A 116 12.13 -15.42 -19.00
CA GLN A 116 12.05 -15.50 -20.47
C GLN A 116 11.79 -16.92 -20.99
N GLY A 117 11.61 -17.92 -20.11
CA GLY A 117 11.30 -19.29 -20.51
C GLY A 117 10.03 -19.37 -21.36
N GLU A 118 10.06 -20.17 -22.44
CA GLU A 118 8.89 -20.44 -23.26
C GLU A 118 7.82 -21.15 -22.42
N VAL A 119 6.71 -20.48 -22.15
CA VAL A 119 5.54 -21.12 -21.53
C VAL A 119 4.33 -20.98 -22.44
N ILE A 120 3.83 -22.14 -22.85
CA ILE A 120 2.55 -22.30 -23.53
C ILE A 120 1.45 -21.98 -22.51
N VAL A 121 0.58 -21.03 -22.88
CA VAL A 121 -0.53 -20.49 -22.10
C VAL A 121 -1.13 -21.52 -21.13
N SER A 122 -0.86 -21.33 -19.84
CA SER A 122 -1.53 -22.03 -18.75
C SER A 122 -1.80 -21.04 -17.61
N VAL A 123 -2.95 -21.20 -16.97
CA VAL A 123 -3.30 -20.52 -15.72
C VAL A 123 -2.69 -21.34 -14.60
N PHE A 124 -1.96 -20.72 -13.67
CA PHE A 124 -1.40 -21.43 -12.52
C PHE A 124 -2.38 -21.44 -11.33
N ASP A 125 -2.27 -22.51 -10.53
CA ASP A 125 -2.91 -22.62 -9.23
C ASP A 125 -1.94 -22.31 -8.11
N TRP A 126 -2.45 -21.79 -7.00
CA TRP A 126 -1.65 -21.50 -5.81
C TRP A 126 -1.35 -22.78 -5.03
N PRO A 127 -0.18 -22.89 -4.37
CA PRO A 127 0.13 -24.03 -3.51
C PRO A 127 -0.92 -24.19 -2.40
N ARG A 128 -1.34 -25.43 -2.14
CA ARG A 128 -2.41 -25.75 -1.17
C ARG A 128 -2.00 -25.53 0.29
N ASP A 129 -0.70 -25.45 0.56
CA ASP A 129 -0.08 -25.43 1.87
C ASP A 129 0.54 -24.07 2.24
N LEU A 130 0.23 -23.00 1.49
CA LEU A 130 0.71 -21.65 1.78
C LEU A 130 0.40 -21.23 3.23
N ASP A 131 -0.80 -21.56 3.74
CA ASP A 131 -1.21 -21.19 5.10
C ASP A 131 -0.29 -21.80 6.18
N ASN A 132 0.16 -23.04 6.00
CA ASN A 132 1.09 -23.67 6.94
C ASN A 132 2.39 -22.88 7.06
N MET A 133 2.90 -22.39 5.93
CA MET A 133 4.09 -21.56 5.89
C MET A 133 3.85 -20.16 6.48
N ILE A 134 2.69 -19.55 6.18
CA ILE A 134 2.32 -18.21 6.63
C ILE A 134 2.18 -18.16 8.15
N TYR A 135 1.49 -19.11 8.76
CA TYR A 135 1.24 -19.10 10.21
C TYR A 135 2.37 -19.75 11.03
N SER A 136 3.35 -20.38 10.37
CA SER A 136 4.55 -20.88 11.04
C SER A 136 5.29 -19.75 11.75
N GLN A 137 5.81 -20.04 12.95
CA GLN A 137 6.70 -19.13 13.67
C GLN A 137 8.16 -19.24 13.22
N ALA A 138 8.48 -20.25 12.41
CA ALA A 138 9.84 -20.45 11.91
C ALA A 138 10.25 -19.34 10.94
N MET A 139 11.55 -19.08 10.90
CA MET A 139 12.17 -18.22 9.90
C MET A 139 11.84 -18.76 8.50
N LEU A 140 11.30 -17.91 7.64
CA LEU A 140 11.12 -18.21 6.22
C LEU A 140 12.49 -18.25 5.54
N GLN A 141 12.96 -19.47 5.30
CA GLN A 141 14.11 -19.71 4.43
C GLN A 141 13.77 -19.29 2.98
N PRO A 142 14.76 -19.06 2.11
CA PRO A 142 14.51 -18.88 0.69
C PRO A 142 13.80 -20.09 0.06
N PHE A 143 12.80 -19.87 -0.78
CA PHE A 143 12.11 -20.92 -1.54
C PHE A 143 11.59 -20.37 -2.88
N GLY A 144 11.21 -21.28 -3.79
CA GLY A 144 10.65 -20.90 -5.10
C GLY A 144 11.56 -19.92 -5.83
N ALA A 145 11.01 -18.77 -6.24
CA ALA A 145 11.74 -17.75 -6.99
C ALA A 145 12.85 -17.03 -6.19
N ASP A 146 12.90 -17.17 -4.87
CA ASP A 146 14.02 -16.63 -4.08
C ASP A 146 15.34 -17.30 -4.47
N LEU A 147 15.28 -18.59 -4.82
CA LEU A 147 16.44 -19.41 -5.16
C LEU A 147 17.12 -18.93 -6.45
N TRP A 148 16.42 -18.17 -7.30
CA TRP A 148 16.98 -17.55 -8.50
C TRP A 148 18.03 -16.49 -8.18
N THR A 149 18.01 -15.99 -6.94
CA THR A 149 18.85 -14.87 -6.51
C THR A 149 19.97 -15.27 -5.55
N LEU A 150 20.04 -16.56 -5.17
CA LEU A 150 21.09 -17.06 -4.31
C LEU A 150 22.39 -17.32 -5.10
N PRO A 151 23.57 -17.08 -4.50
CA PRO A 151 24.82 -17.53 -5.10
C PRO A 151 24.79 -19.05 -5.24
N SER A 152 25.08 -19.57 -6.43
CA SER A 152 25.23 -21.01 -6.70
C SER A 152 26.34 -21.57 -5.79
N SER A 153 25.97 -22.10 -4.63
CA SER A 153 26.94 -22.44 -3.58
C SER A 153 27.49 -23.86 -3.69
N HIS A 154 26.97 -24.72 -4.57
CA HIS A 154 27.54 -26.06 -4.79
C HIS A 154 27.33 -26.52 -6.24
N GLY A 155 28.41 -27.01 -6.86
CA GLY A 155 28.42 -27.67 -8.15
C GLY A 155 27.60 -28.97 -8.15
N LEU A 156 26.29 -28.84 -8.25
CA LEU A 156 25.41 -29.88 -8.75
C LEU A 156 25.26 -29.67 -10.27
N PRO A 157 25.51 -30.70 -11.08
CA PRO A 157 25.36 -30.58 -12.52
C PRO A 157 23.87 -30.57 -12.90
N ASP A 158 23.55 -29.58 -13.72
CA ASP A 158 22.66 -29.70 -14.89
C ASP A 158 21.14 -29.52 -14.72
N LEU A 159 20.73 -28.24 -14.59
CA LEU A 159 19.74 -27.61 -15.48
C LEU A 159 20.21 -26.22 -15.98
N ALA A 160 21.45 -25.84 -15.64
CA ALA A 160 22.06 -24.55 -15.98
C ALA A 160 23.08 -24.66 -17.14
N ALA A 161 23.18 -25.81 -17.82
CA ALA A 161 24.22 -26.06 -18.83
C ALA A 161 24.00 -25.37 -20.20
N HIS A 162 23.05 -24.45 -20.32
CA HIS A 162 22.92 -23.61 -21.52
C HIS A 162 23.00 -22.11 -21.27
N ALA A 163 23.25 -21.67 -20.03
CA ALA A 163 23.62 -20.28 -19.78
C ALA A 163 25.14 -20.15 -19.89
N GLU A 164 25.67 -20.20 -21.12
CA GLU A 164 26.89 -19.44 -21.40
C GLU A 164 26.64 -18.03 -20.83
N LEU A 165 27.55 -17.57 -19.97
CA LEU A 165 27.59 -16.19 -19.48
C LEU A 165 27.78 -15.28 -20.70
N ALA A 166 26.69 -15.02 -21.42
CA ALA A 166 26.61 -13.99 -22.40
C ALA A 166 27.00 -12.69 -21.67
N PRO A 167 27.86 -11.85 -22.27
CA PRO A 167 28.19 -10.56 -21.68
C PRO A 167 26.89 -9.85 -21.36
N ALA A 168 26.79 -9.23 -20.18
CA ALA A 168 25.61 -8.52 -19.69
C ALA A 168 25.16 -7.48 -20.73
N THR A 169 24.30 -7.91 -21.66
CA THR A 169 23.71 -7.04 -22.65
C THR A 169 22.64 -6.26 -21.88
N LEU A 170 22.88 -4.95 -21.75
CA LEU A 170 21.97 -4.00 -21.10
C LEU A 170 20.60 -3.88 -21.81
N ASP A 171 20.38 -4.60 -22.91
CA ASP A 171 19.22 -4.49 -23.79
C ASP A 171 18.37 -5.76 -23.82
N LEU A 172 18.13 -6.40 -22.66
CA LEU A 172 17.06 -7.41 -22.60
C LEU A 172 15.72 -6.70 -22.84
N PRO A 173 14.93 -7.14 -23.84
CA PRO A 173 13.63 -6.54 -24.09
C PRO A 173 12.73 -6.72 -22.86
N PRO A 174 11.83 -5.76 -22.58
CA PRO A 174 10.86 -5.90 -21.50
C PRO A 174 9.98 -7.14 -21.69
N LEU A 175 9.44 -7.67 -20.59
CA LEU A 175 8.41 -8.71 -20.62
C LEU A 175 7.02 -8.07 -20.60
N ALA A 176 5.98 -8.79 -21.03
CA ALA A 176 4.61 -8.33 -20.82
C ALA A 176 4.16 -8.66 -19.40
N CYS A 177 3.64 -7.66 -18.68
CA CYS A 177 3.00 -7.91 -17.39
C CYS A 177 1.77 -8.81 -17.56
N ALA A 178 1.68 -9.86 -16.75
CA ALA A 178 0.49 -10.69 -16.59
C ALA A 178 -0.69 -9.91 -15.99
N THR A 179 -1.91 -10.28 -16.37
CA THR A 179 -3.17 -9.63 -15.94
C THR A 179 -4.00 -10.45 -14.94
N GLY A 180 -3.50 -11.61 -14.51
CA GLY A 180 -4.19 -12.51 -13.59
C GLY A 180 -3.28 -13.62 -13.09
N ASN A 181 -3.76 -14.87 -12.99
CA ASN A 181 -2.90 -16.03 -12.76
C ASN A 181 -2.37 -16.62 -14.08
N ASP A 182 -2.36 -15.83 -15.15
CA ASP A 182 -1.80 -16.22 -16.44
C ASP A 182 -0.28 -16.22 -16.33
N ILE A 183 0.37 -17.25 -16.87
CA ILE A 183 1.81 -17.22 -17.11
C ILE A 183 2.07 -16.29 -18.30
N SER A 184 3.10 -15.44 -18.20
CA SER A 184 3.31 -14.24 -19.03
C SER A 184 2.99 -14.41 -20.52
N ALA A 185 2.24 -13.45 -21.07
CA ALA A 185 1.96 -13.35 -22.50
C ALA A 185 3.22 -12.92 -23.29
N PRO A 186 3.28 -13.19 -24.62
CA PRO A 186 4.34 -12.65 -25.45
C PRO A 186 4.38 -11.11 -25.40
N PHE A 187 5.59 -10.55 -25.33
CA PHE A 187 5.80 -9.11 -25.33
C PHE A 187 5.41 -8.49 -26.67
N SER A 188 4.76 -7.33 -26.62
CA SER A 188 4.52 -6.46 -27.78
C SER A 188 4.88 -5.02 -27.41
N PRO A 189 5.66 -4.29 -28.23
CA PRO A 189 6.00 -2.88 -28.00
C PRO A 189 4.79 -1.93 -27.97
N ASP A 190 3.67 -2.34 -28.56
CA ASP A 190 2.43 -1.56 -28.62
C ASP A 190 1.61 -1.64 -27.33
N LEU A 191 2.07 -2.45 -26.36
CA LEU A 191 1.45 -2.50 -25.05
C LEU A 191 1.56 -1.14 -24.35
N PRO A 192 0.57 -0.77 -23.51
CA PRO A 192 0.70 0.39 -22.67
C PRO A 192 1.94 0.28 -21.76
N LEU A 193 2.65 1.39 -21.52
CA LEU A 193 3.90 1.39 -20.73
C LEU A 193 3.79 0.72 -19.34
N HIS A 194 2.61 0.76 -18.72
CA HIS A 194 2.41 0.10 -17.43
C HIS A 194 2.46 -1.43 -17.53
N ARG A 195 2.22 -2.01 -18.71
CA ARG A 195 2.34 -3.44 -19.02
C ARG A 195 3.72 -3.87 -19.51
N HIS A 196 4.69 -2.95 -19.64
CA HIS A 196 6.07 -3.30 -19.92
C HIS A 196 6.78 -3.62 -18.59
N LEU A 197 7.15 -4.86 -18.35
CA LEU A 197 7.99 -5.23 -17.22
C LEU A 197 9.47 -4.99 -17.59
N THR A 198 9.95 -3.80 -17.26
CA THR A 198 11.33 -3.35 -17.52
C THR A 198 12.29 -3.81 -16.42
N ALA A 199 13.59 -3.77 -16.69
CA ALA A 199 14.63 -4.03 -15.69
C ALA A 199 14.47 -3.16 -14.42
N ALA A 200 14.09 -1.89 -14.58
CA ALA A 200 13.84 -0.99 -13.45
C ALA A 200 12.64 -1.42 -12.60
N LYS A 201 11.56 -1.94 -13.21
CA LYS A 201 10.42 -2.50 -12.47
C LYS A 201 10.77 -3.81 -11.77
N VAL A 202 11.61 -4.64 -12.39
CA VAL A 202 12.14 -5.87 -11.76
C VAL A 202 13.03 -5.52 -10.56
N ALA A 203 13.90 -4.52 -10.69
CA ALA A 203 14.75 -4.04 -9.60
C ALA A 203 13.94 -3.46 -8.44
N CYS A 204 12.89 -2.68 -8.74
CA CYS A 204 11.91 -2.22 -7.76
C CYS A 204 11.22 -3.42 -7.07
N TRP A 205 10.74 -4.40 -7.83
CA TRP A 205 10.11 -5.61 -7.29
C TRP A 205 11.02 -6.39 -6.35
N TYR A 206 12.28 -6.60 -6.74
CA TYR A 206 13.28 -7.25 -5.91
C TYR A 206 13.53 -6.46 -4.62
N SER A 207 13.71 -5.14 -4.70
CA SER A 207 13.97 -4.26 -3.56
C SER A 207 12.86 -4.34 -2.50
N HIS A 208 11.59 -4.30 -2.93
CA HIS A 208 10.46 -4.48 -2.03
C HIS A 208 10.42 -5.90 -1.45
N SER A 209 10.62 -6.93 -2.28
CA SER A 209 10.56 -8.33 -1.83
C SER A 209 11.59 -8.65 -0.73
N GLN A 210 12.80 -8.07 -0.81
CA GLN A 210 13.83 -8.24 0.22
C GLN A 210 13.39 -7.66 1.58
N ILE A 211 12.81 -6.46 1.59
CA ILE A 211 12.38 -5.82 2.84
C ILE A 211 11.13 -6.50 3.40
N ILE A 212 10.20 -6.91 2.54
CA ILE A 212 9.01 -7.64 2.98
C ILE A 212 9.43 -8.98 3.63
N ARG A 213 10.44 -9.67 3.07
CA ARG A 213 11.03 -10.86 3.71
C ARG A 213 11.71 -10.55 5.04
N GLU A 214 12.44 -9.44 5.12
CA GLU A 214 13.02 -8.99 6.38
C GLU A 214 11.94 -8.77 7.45
N ILE A 215 10.83 -8.11 7.10
CA ILE A 215 9.68 -7.90 8.00
C ILE A 215 9.07 -9.24 8.41
N ALA A 216 8.84 -10.15 7.47
CA ALA A 216 8.27 -11.47 7.69
C ALA A 216 9.08 -12.34 8.67
N ASN A 217 10.40 -12.13 8.72
CA ASN A 217 11.33 -12.82 9.61
C ASN A 217 11.68 -12.02 10.88
N SER A 218 11.20 -10.79 11.01
CA SER A 218 11.43 -9.95 12.18
C SER A 218 10.47 -10.29 13.33
N LYS A 219 10.63 -9.58 14.46
CA LYS A 219 9.68 -9.58 15.60
C LYS A 219 8.78 -8.34 15.62
N HIS A 220 8.78 -7.56 14.54
CA HIS A 220 8.00 -6.34 14.45
C HIS A 220 6.58 -6.65 13.99
N GLU A 221 5.58 -6.37 14.82
CA GLU A 221 4.17 -6.68 14.53
C GLU A 221 3.57 -5.75 13.48
N ALA A 222 4.06 -4.52 13.38
CA ALA A 222 3.68 -3.54 12.38
C ALA A 222 4.90 -2.72 11.93
N VAL A 223 5.11 -2.64 10.62
CA VAL A 223 6.26 -1.97 10.00
C VAL A 223 5.79 -1.05 8.88
N LEU A 224 6.19 0.22 8.92
CA LEU A 224 5.99 1.17 7.84
C LEU A 224 7.12 1.05 6.80
N VAL A 225 6.76 0.93 5.54
CA VAL A 225 7.70 0.99 4.41
C VAL A 225 7.37 2.22 3.56
N LEU A 226 8.41 3.00 3.27
CA LEU A 226 8.36 4.20 2.45
C LEU A 226 9.33 4.08 1.26
N GLU A 227 8.99 4.69 0.13
CA GLU A 227 9.97 5.03 -0.91
C GLU A 227 10.62 6.39 -0.59
N ASP A 228 11.68 6.77 -1.32
CA ASP A 228 12.51 7.93 -1.01
C ASP A 228 12.03 9.28 -1.57
N ASP A 229 10.87 9.27 -2.23
CA ASP A 229 10.30 10.43 -2.91
C ASP A 229 8.93 10.81 -2.32
N VAL A 230 8.74 10.69 -1.00
CA VAL A 230 7.45 10.97 -0.36
C VAL A 230 7.37 12.32 0.35
N ASP A 231 6.15 12.81 0.50
CA ASP A 231 5.74 13.83 1.49
C ASP A 231 4.63 13.25 2.37
N MET A 232 4.51 13.74 3.60
CA MET A 232 3.61 13.19 4.62
C MET A 232 2.86 14.31 5.34
N GLU A 233 1.63 14.04 5.77
CA GLU A 233 0.89 14.96 6.66
C GLU A 233 1.71 15.24 7.93
N ARG A 234 1.77 16.50 8.35
CA ARG A 234 2.42 16.88 9.63
C ARG A 234 1.80 16.19 10.84
N ASP A 235 0.49 15.97 10.80
CA ASP A 235 -0.29 15.32 11.86
C ASP A 235 -0.51 13.82 11.63
N ILE A 236 0.33 13.16 10.81
CA ILE A 236 0.19 11.75 10.47
C ILE A 236 0.05 10.83 11.70
N GLY A 237 0.80 11.09 12.78
CA GLY A 237 0.71 10.33 14.02
C GLY A 237 -0.70 10.32 14.60
N ARG A 238 -1.37 11.49 14.66
CA ARG A 238 -2.74 11.64 15.18
C ARG A 238 -3.77 10.96 14.28
N ARG A 239 -3.61 11.12 12.96
CA ARG A 239 -4.47 10.46 11.97
C ARG A 239 -4.46 8.95 12.17
N LEU A 240 -3.26 8.39 12.23
CA LEU A 240 -3.11 6.95 12.37
C LEU A 240 -3.61 6.49 13.74
N GLN A 241 -3.32 7.20 14.83
CA GLN A 241 -3.81 6.83 16.17
C GLN A 241 -5.34 6.79 16.24
N ALA A 242 -6.00 7.75 15.59
CA ALA A 242 -7.46 7.83 15.57
C ALA A 242 -8.10 6.73 14.69
N LEU A 243 -7.40 6.27 13.65
CA LEU A 243 -7.90 5.27 12.70
C LEU A 243 -7.56 3.82 13.09
N TRP A 244 -6.39 3.58 13.68
CA TRP A 244 -5.78 2.24 13.73
C TRP A 244 -6.61 1.22 14.49
N SER A 245 -7.26 1.61 15.58
CA SER A 245 -8.09 0.71 16.38
C SER A 245 -9.39 0.27 15.70
N ALA A 246 -9.67 0.75 14.48
CA ALA A 246 -10.76 0.23 13.65
C ALA A 246 -10.34 -1.00 12.82
N LEU A 247 -9.04 -1.24 12.65
CA LEU A 247 -8.55 -2.38 11.88
C LEU A 247 -8.93 -3.70 12.59
N PRO A 248 -9.34 -4.73 11.84
CA PRO A 248 -9.56 -6.05 12.40
C PRO A 248 -8.22 -6.68 12.79
N SER A 249 -8.18 -7.59 13.76
CA SER A 249 -6.91 -8.16 14.27
C SER A 249 -6.07 -8.92 13.25
N ASP A 250 -6.66 -9.33 12.12
CA ASP A 250 -6.07 -10.13 11.04
C ASP A 250 -5.73 -9.30 9.78
N TRP A 251 -5.52 -7.98 9.92
CA TRP A 251 -5.11 -7.12 8.80
C TRP A 251 -3.70 -7.48 8.28
N ASP A 252 -3.49 -7.35 6.96
CA ASP A 252 -2.22 -7.68 6.31
C ASP A 252 -1.41 -6.44 5.91
N ILE A 253 -2.09 -5.51 5.25
CA ILE A 253 -1.48 -4.32 4.67
C ILE A 253 -2.41 -3.12 4.78
N VAL A 254 -1.84 -1.97 5.15
CA VAL A 254 -2.55 -0.68 5.16
C VAL A 254 -1.81 0.31 4.27
N TYR A 255 -2.45 0.79 3.22
CA TYR A 255 -1.89 1.79 2.32
C TYR A 255 -2.11 3.19 2.89
N LEU A 256 -1.02 3.88 3.24
CA LEU A 256 -1.05 5.28 3.69
C LEU A 256 -1.09 6.25 2.51
N GLY A 257 -0.63 5.77 1.35
CA GLY A 257 -0.84 6.39 0.06
C GLY A 257 -0.91 5.34 -1.03
N HIS A 258 -1.72 5.62 -2.06
CA HIS A 258 -1.89 4.76 -3.22
C HIS A 258 -2.30 5.59 -4.43
N CYS A 259 -2.30 4.95 -5.59
CA CYS A 259 -2.72 5.51 -6.87
C CYS A 259 -3.72 4.58 -7.57
N TRP A 260 -4.45 5.11 -8.55
CA TRP A 260 -5.24 4.34 -9.51
C TRP A 260 -6.27 3.37 -8.89
N SER A 261 -6.77 3.71 -7.71
CA SER A 261 -7.89 3.03 -7.09
C SER A 261 -8.82 4.04 -6.43
N SER A 262 -10.12 3.73 -6.42
CA SER A 262 -11.16 4.54 -5.79
C SER A 262 -11.71 3.77 -4.60
N GLU A 263 -10.95 3.79 -3.50
CA GLU A 263 -11.27 3.00 -2.31
C GLU A 263 -12.46 3.60 -1.52
N SER A 264 -12.76 4.89 -1.73
CA SER A 264 -13.92 5.57 -1.14
C SER A 264 -15.28 5.01 -1.56
N ARG A 265 -15.32 4.14 -2.58
CA ARG A 265 -16.56 3.45 -3.00
C ARG A 265 -17.00 2.37 -2.00
N PHE A 266 -16.10 1.92 -1.12
CA PHE A 266 -16.41 0.91 -0.10
C PHE A 266 -16.81 1.58 1.20
N THR A 267 -17.69 0.95 1.98
CA THR A 267 -18.12 1.46 3.28
C THR A 267 -16.90 1.64 4.20
N PRO A 268 -16.70 2.83 4.80
CA PRO A 268 -15.56 3.07 5.66
C PRO A 268 -15.67 2.28 6.97
N LEU A 269 -14.52 1.82 7.48
CA LEU A 269 -14.40 1.26 8.82
C LEU A 269 -14.48 2.36 9.88
N ARG A 270 -13.87 3.52 9.57
CA ARG A 270 -13.89 4.68 10.46
C ARG A 270 -13.63 5.95 9.66
N SER A 271 -14.31 7.02 10.05
CA SER A 271 -14.06 8.38 9.58
C SER A 271 -13.77 9.26 10.79
N VAL A 272 -12.72 10.08 10.70
CA VAL A 272 -12.35 11.03 11.76
C VAL A 272 -12.19 12.41 11.16
N ILE A 273 -12.62 13.42 11.92
CA ILE A 273 -12.38 14.83 11.63
C ILE A 273 -11.30 15.32 12.60
N LEU A 274 -10.28 15.95 12.04
CA LEU A 274 -9.16 16.51 12.78
C LEU A 274 -9.15 18.02 12.61
N HIS A 275 -8.86 18.72 13.71
CA HIS A 275 -8.68 20.17 13.69
C HIS A 275 -7.22 20.50 13.41
N LEU A 276 -7.01 21.24 12.33
CA LEU A 276 -5.72 21.74 11.89
C LEU A 276 -5.46 23.15 12.46
N PRO A 277 -4.20 23.61 12.47
CA PRO A 277 -3.88 25.00 12.74
C PRO A 277 -4.69 25.97 11.85
N GLY A 278 -4.97 27.18 12.36
CA GLY A 278 -5.74 28.18 11.61
C GLY A 278 -7.26 27.94 11.59
N GLY A 279 -7.78 26.96 12.34
CA GLY A 279 -9.21 26.68 12.43
C GLY A 279 -9.75 25.82 11.29
N HIS A 280 -8.89 25.29 10.43
CA HIS A 280 -9.27 24.38 9.36
C HIS A 280 -9.57 22.98 9.92
N THR A 281 -10.35 22.20 9.16
CA THR A 281 -10.63 20.80 9.48
C THR A 281 -10.18 19.90 8.33
N ALA A 282 -9.60 18.75 8.68
CA ALA A 282 -9.27 17.69 7.73
C ALA A 282 -10.03 16.42 8.07
N GLN A 283 -10.41 15.68 7.04
CA GLN A 283 -11.00 14.36 7.20
C GLN A 283 -9.93 13.30 6.94
N SER A 284 -9.99 12.20 7.68
CA SER A 284 -9.22 10.99 7.38
C SER A 284 -10.15 9.78 7.52
N VAL A 285 -10.19 8.94 6.49
CA VAL A 285 -11.15 7.83 6.43
C VAL A 285 -10.42 6.54 6.10
N LEU A 286 -10.69 5.50 6.89
CA LEU A 286 -10.15 4.16 6.67
C LEU A 286 -11.18 3.32 5.90
N HIS A 287 -10.78 2.79 4.76
CA HIS A 287 -11.60 1.93 3.91
C HIS A 287 -10.97 0.54 3.73
N PRO A 288 -11.77 -0.51 3.49
CA PRO A 288 -11.26 -1.71 2.82
C PRO A 288 -10.59 -1.29 1.51
N ALA A 289 -9.47 -1.92 1.16
CA ALA A 289 -8.81 -1.71 -0.12
C ALA A 289 -9.21 -2.79 -1.13
N ASN A 290 -9.21 -2.45 -2.42
CA ASN A 290 -9.59 -3.36 -3.48
C ASN A 290 -8.49 -3.61 -4.52
N ALA A 291 -7.84 -2.56 -5.00
CA ALA A 291 -6.75 -2.71 -5.98
C ALA A 291 -5.77 -1.51 -5.93
N PRO A 292 -5.28 -1.11 -4.74
CA PRO A 292 -4.36 0.02 -4.62
C PRO A 292 -3.06 -0.27 -5.38
N LYS A 293 -2.64 0.68 -6.21
CA LYS A 293 -1.33 0.68 -6.88
C LYS A 293 -0.41 1.73 -6.27
N CYS A 294 0.82 1.81 -6.77
CA CYS A 294 1.95 2.49 -6.13
C CYS A 294 2.34 1.82 -4.81
N THR A 295 3.63 1.87 -4.48
CA THR A 295 4.20 1.25 -3.28
C THR A 295 4.94 2.25 -2.39
N HIS A 296 4.70 3.55 -2.61
CA HIS A 296 5.43 4.63 -1.98
C HIS A 296 5.21 4.72 -0.46
N ALA A 297 4.07 4.24 0.06
CA ALA A 297 3.81 4.21 1.50
C ALA A 297 2.76 3.18 1.93
N TYR A 298 3.21 2.14 2.65
CA TYR A 298 2.32 1.11 3.20
C TYR A 298 2.86 0.56 4.53
N VAL A 299 1.96 0.10 5.39
CA VAL A 299 2.27 -0.58 6.64
C VAL A 299 1.94 -2.06 6.48
N LEU A 300 2.85 -2.94 6.91
CA LEU A 300 2.64 -4.39 6.95
C LEU A 300 2.51 -4.90 8.37
N SER A 301 1.60 -5.84 8.57
CA SER A 301 1.66 -6.72 9.73
C SER A 301 2.71 -7.80 9.48
N ARG A 302 3.23 -8.41 10.55
CA ARG A 302 4.18 -9.53 10.40
C ARG A 302 3.58 -10.67 9.59
N ILE A 303 2.34 -11.04 9.87
CA ILE A 303 1.61 -12.10 9.14
C ILE A 303 1.34 -11.68 7.69
N GLY A 304 0.95 -10.43 7.46
CA GLY A 304 0.78 -9.88 6.11
C GLY A 304 2.06 -9.97 5.30
N ALA A 305 3.21 -9.64 5.88
CA ALA A 305 4.51 -9.78 5.23
C ALA A 305 4.84 -11.24 4.88
N ARG A 306 4.57 -12.19 5.79
CA ARG A 306 4.73 -13.64 5.51
C ARG A 306 3.82 -14.09 4.38
N ARG A 307 2.56 -13.64 4.36
CA ARG A 307 1.62 -13.93 3.28
C ARG A 307 2.08 -13.36 1.95
N ILE A 308 2.57 -12.12 1.92
CA ILE A 308 3.10 -11.52 0.69
C ILE A 308 4.32 -12.30 0.21
N VAL A 309 5.28 -12.63 1.06
CA VAL A 309 6.45 -13.48 0.71
C VAL A 309 6.01 -14.80 0.08
N ALA A 310 5.08 -15.50 0.73
CA ALA A 310 4.56 -16.78 0.26
C ALA A 310 4.05 -16.70 -1.20
N HIS A 311 3.38 -15.60 -1.55
CA HIS A 311 2.85 -15.39 -2.89
C HIS A 311 3.91 -14.87 -3.87
N LEU A 312 4.73 -13.87 -3.47
CA LEU A 312 5.75 -13.29 -4.34
C LEU A 312 6.84 -14.30 -4.70
N SER A 313 7.13 -15.27 -3.85
CA SER A 313 8.12 -16.32 -4.13
C SER A 313 7.55 -17.50 -4.94
N HIS A 314 6.24 -17.52 -5.26
CA HIS A 314 5.64 -18.56 -6.09
C HIS A 314 6.09 -18.40 -7.55
N PRO A 315 6.85 -19.34 -8.15
CA PRO A 315 7.53 -19.14 -9.43
C PRO A 315 6.68 -18.59 -10.60
N PRO A 316 5.46 -19.08 -10.89
CA PRO A 316 4.68 -18.55 -12.01
C PRO A 316 4.08 -17.16 -11.73
N PHE A 317 4.04 -16.71 -10.47
CA PHE A 317 3.63 -15.35 -10.11
C PHE A 317 4.81 -14.39 -9.98
N ALA A 318 5.94 -14.89 -9.47
CA ALA A 318 7.16 -14.15 -9.22
C ALA A 318 7.61 -13.40 -10.46
N TYR A 319 7.86 -12.09 -10.36
CA TYR A 319 8.31 -11.24 -11.45
C TYR A 319 7.48 -11.36 -12.76
N SER A 320 6.22 -11.76 -12.68
CA SER A 320 5.32 -11.79 -13.85
C SER A 320 4.72 -10.41 -14.17
N ARG A 321 4.88 -9.44 -13.27
CA ARG A 321 4.34 -8.07 -13.35
C ARG A 321 5.08 -7.13 -12.38
N ALA A 322 4.80 -5.83 -12.48
CA ALA A 322 5.32 -4.84 -11.54
C ALA A 322 4.81 -5.09 -10.10
N ILE A 323 5.56 -4.67 -9.07
CA ILE A 323 5.25 -5.01 -7.67
C ILE A 323 3.92 -4.43 -7.20
N ASP A 324 3.61 -3.22 -7.60
CA ASP A 324 2.32 -2.58 -7.31
C ASP A 324 1.15 -3.36 -7.93
N GLN A 325 1.33 -3.89 -9.15
CA GLN A 325 0.34 -4.74 -9.82
C GLN A 325 0.22 -6.12 -9.17
N ALA A 326 1.33 -6.68 -8.68
CA ALA A 326 1.33 -7.94 -7.94
C ALA A 326 0.54 -7.80 -6.63
N LEU A 327 0.84 -6.77 -5.84
CA LEU A 327 0.11 -6.51 -4.59
C LEU A 327 -1.37 -6.19 -4.87
N ALA A 328 -1.67 -5.35 -5.86
CA ALA A 328 -3.06 -5.05 -6.25
C ALA A 328 -3.84 -6.31 -6.64
N TRP A 329 -3.22 -7.24 -7.38
CA TRP A 329 -3.85 -8.53 -7.71
C TRP A 329 -4.10 -9.40 -6.48
N LEU A 330 -3.14 -9.46 -5.55
CA LEU A 330 -3.32 -10.22 -4.31
C LEU A 330 -4.45 -9.64 -3.44
N VAL A 331 -4.63 -8.33 -3.40
CA VAL A 331 -5.78 -7.69 -2.75
C VAL A 331 -7.08 -8.07 -3.48
N GLN A 332 -7.14 -7.85 -4.79
CA GLN A 332 -8.35 -8.06 -5.58
C GLN A 332 -8.81 -9.53 -5.58
N SER A 333 -7.87 -10.47 -5.55
CA SER A 333 -8.14 -11.91 -5.51
C SER A 333 -8.41 -12.45 -4.10
N GLY A 334 -8.55 -11.57 -3.10
CA GLY A 334 -8.87 -11.94 -1.71
C GLY A 334 -7.73 -12.61 -0.95
N ARG A 335 -6.50 -12.55 -1.46
CA ARG A 335 -5.29 -13.12 -0.83
C ARG A 335 -4.67 -12.22 0.21
N LEU A 336 -4.97 -10.93 0.21
CA LEU A 336 -4.52 -10.00 1.23
C LEU A 336 -5.71 -9.26 1.84
N ARG A 337 -5.76 -9.23 3.17
CA ARG A 337 -6.72 -8.41 3.90
C ARG A 337 -6.19 -6.98 3.99
N ALA A 338 -6.53 -6.18 3.00
CA ALA A 338 -5.95 -4.86 2.79
C ALA A 338 -6.90 -3.71 3.14
N PHE A 339 -6.31 -2.61 3.62
CA PHE A 339 -7.00 -1.37 3.95
C PHE A 339 -6.27 -0.17 3.36
N SER A 340 -6.97 0.96 3.23
CA SER A 340 -6.39 2.18 2.69
C SER A 340 -6.95 3.41 3.40
N ILE A 341 -6.14 4.46 3.48
CA ILE A 341 -6.57 5.75 4.01
C ILE A 341 -6.89 6.69 2.85
N VAL A 342 -8.08 7.29 2.92
CA VAL A 342 -8.60 8.25 1.93
C VAL A 342 -9.12 9.50 2.66
N PRO A 343 -8.71 10.73 2.27
CA PRO A 343 -7.57 11.03 1.39
C PRO A 343 -6.25 10.45 1.93
N PRO A 344 -5.26 10.18 1.05
CA PRO A 344 -3.98 9.62 1.48
C PRO A 344 -3.24 10.59 2.40
N VAL A 345 -2.52 10.04 3.37
CA VAL A 345 -1.73 10.81 4.36
C VAL A 345 -0.24 10.81 4.03
N VAL A 346 0.14 10.08 2.99
CA VAL A 346 1.48 10.10 2.37
C VAL A 346 1.31 10.12 0.85
N VAL A 347 2.03 11.01 0.18
CA VAL A 347 1.97 11.17 -1.29
C VAL A 347 3.36 11.11 -1.90
N GLN A 348 3.43 10.59 -3.13
CA GLN A 348 4.64 10.65 -3.92
C GLN A 348 4.87 12.07 -4.46
N ARG A 349 6.05 12.63 -4.18
CA ARG A 349 6.57 13.88 -4.72
C ARG A 349 7.08 13.63 -6.13
N LYS A 350 6.49 14.33 -7.09
CA LYS A 350 6.82 14.17 -8.52
C LYS A 350 7.58 15.38 -9.03
N ILE A 351 8.71 15.62 -8.38
CA ILE A 351 9.57 16.81 -8.57
C ILE A 351 10.78 16.54 -9.47
N ASP A 352 11.15 15.27 -9.65
CA ASP A 352 12.27 14.84 -10.49
C ASP A 352 11.89 13.55 -11.24
N SER A 353 12.74 13.19 -12.20
CA SER A 353 12.68 11.95 -12.96
C SER A 353 12.58 10.71 -12.07
N SER A 354 11.73 9.78 -12.48
CA SER A 354 11.56 8.49 -11.84
C SER A 354 12.63 7.52 -12.32
N ASP A 355 13.17 6.73 -11.39
CA ASP A 355 14.13 5.66 -11.69
C ASP A 355 13.43 4.36 -12.17
N VAL A 356 12.10 4.30 -12.14
CA VAL A 356 11.30 3.10 -12.49
C VAL A 356 10.49 3.29 -13.78
N MET A 357 9.97 4.49 -14.01
CA MET A 357 9.15 4.84 -15.18
C MET A 357 9.75 6.05 -15.90
N PRO A 358 9.59 6.17 -17.24
CA PRO A 358 10.04 7.36 -17.95
C PRO A 358 9.41 8.66 -17.40
N GLY A 359 10.17 9.75 -17.39
CA GLY A 359 9.70 11.07 -16.96
C GLY A 359 9.40 11.15 -15.46
N LEU A 360 8.36 11.90 -15.09
CA LEU A 360 7.93 12.08 -13.69
C LEU A 360 7.08 10.91 -13.15
N GLY A 361 7.15 9.74 -13.79
CA GLY A 361 6.31 8.59 -13.49
C GLY A 361 4.83 8.83 -13.80
N SER A 362 3.94 8.19 -13.03
CA SER A 362 2.50 8.24 -13.27
C SER A 362 1.91 9.67 -13.25
N ALA A 363 0.87 9.94 -14.05
CA ALA A 363 0.14 11.21 -14.02
C ALA A 363 -0.74 11.42 -12.77
N TRP A 364 -1.06 10.37 -12.00
CA TRP A 364 -1.89 10.48 -10.79
C TRP A 364 -1.26 11.44 -9.77
N ARG A 365 -2.04 12.36 -9.18
CA ARG A 365 -1.58 13.30 -8.15
C ARG A 365 -2.60 13.33 -7.02
N ASN A 366 -2.13 13.12 -5.79
CA ASN A 366 -2.90 13.38 -4.58
C ASN A 366 -2.32 14.62 -3.90
N LYS A 367 -3.09 15.22 -2.99
CA LYS A 367 -2.66 16.35 -2.18
C LYS A 367 -2.84 16.01 -0.71
N LEU A 368 -1.91 16.51 0.10
CA LEU A 368 -1.99 16.51 1.54
C LEU A 368 -2.70 17.78 2.01
N TYR A 369 -3.36 17.73 3.15
CA TYR A 369 -3.94 18.91 3.79
C TYR A 369 -2.83 19.84 4.28
N ASP A 370 -1.85 19.30 5.01
CA ASP A 370 -0.73 20.05 5.58
C ASP A 370 0.54 19.18 5.49
N GLY A 371 1.05 19.03 4.27
CA GLY A 371 2.28 18.30 4.00
C GLY A 371 3.53 19.03 4.48
N VAL A 372 4.58 18.29 4.81
CA VAL A 372 5.86 18.86 5.26
C VAL A 372 6.51 19.71 4.17
N PHE A 373 6.50 19.23 2.92
CA PHE A 373 7.04 19.95 1.77
C PHE A 373 6.00 20.78 1.01
N GLY A 374 4.74 20.72 1.42
CA GLY A 374 3.66 21.58 0.95
C GLY A 374 2.28 20.94 1.15
N GLY A 375 1.28 21.75 1.53
CA GLY A 375 -0.10 21.32 1.75
C GLY A 375 -1.12 21.95 0.79
N PHE A 376 -2.40 21.82 1.12
CA PHE A 376 -3.45 22.62 0.52
C PHE A 376 -3.17 24.10 0.84
N ASP A 377 -3.09 24.92 -0.21
CA ASP A 377 -3.07 26.37 -0.05
C ASP A 377 -4.52 26.81 0.25
N PHE A 378 -4.86 26.88 1.54
CA PHE A 378 -6.20 27.27 2.01
C PHE A 378 -6.57 28.70 1.57
N ASP A 379 -5.59 29.51 1.15
CA ASP A 379 -5.77 30.91 0.73
C ASP A 379 -5.93 31.10 -0.78
N LYS A 380 -5.72 30.05 -1.60
CA LYS A 380 -5.98 30.14 -3.05
C LYS A 380 -7.48 30.02 -3.33
N LYS A 381 -8.15 31.16 -3.48
CA LYS A 381 -9.50 31.24 -4.07
C LYS A 381 -9.55 30.43 -5.37
N PRO A 382 -10.61 29.62 -5.62
CA PRO A 382 -10.74 28.89 -6.87
C PRO A 382 -10.70 29.87 -8.04
N LYS A 383 -9.82 29.62 -9.01
CA LYS A 383 -9.81 30.40 -10.26
C LYS A 383 -11.20 30.25 -10.90
N PRO A 384 -11.87 31.35 -11.29
CA PRO A 384 -13.16 31.26 -11.95
C PRO A 384 -13.01 30.37 -13.18
N LYS A 385 -13.91 29.39 -13.32
CA LYS A 385 -13.99 28.58 -14.54
C LYS A 385 -14.20 29.56 -15.69
N ARG A 386 -13.26 29.60 -16.64
CA ARG A 386 -13.51 30.23 -17.93
C ARG A 386 -14.65 29.44 -18.56
N THR A 387 -15.83 30.03 -18.60
CA THR A 387 -16.92 29.61 -19.47
C THR A 387 -16.44 29.80 -20.90
N SER A 388 -16.31 28.68 -21.62
CA SER A 388 -16.17 28.67 -23.08
C SER A 388 -17.45 29.13 -23.75
#